data_AF-A0A8C9BIC5-F1
#
_entry.id   AF-A0A8C9BIC5-F1
#
_cell.length_a   1.000
_cell.length_b   1.000
_cell.length_c   1.000
_cell.angle_alpha   90.00
_cell.angle_beta   90.00
_cell.angle_gamma   90.00
#
_symmetry.space_group_name_H-M   'P 1'
#
loop_
_entity.id
_entity.type
_entity.pdbx_description
1 polymer ?
#
loop_
_entity_poly.entity_id
_entity_poly.type
_entity_poly.pdbx_seq_one_letter_code
_entity_poly.pdbx_strand_id
1 'polypeptide(L)'
;MASVLSYESLVHAVAGAVGSMTAMTVFFPLDTARLRLQVDEKRKSKTTHMVLLEIIKEEGLLAPYRGWFPVISSLCCSNFVYFYTFNSLKAVWVKGQHSTTGKDLVVGFVAGVVNVLLTTPLWVVNTRLKLQGAKFRNEDIVPTNYNGIIDAFHQIIRDEGILALWNGTFPSLLLVFNPAIQFMFYEGLKRQLLKKRMKLSSVDVFIIGAIAKAIATTVTYPLQTVQSILRFGHHRLNPENRTLGSLRNILYLLHQRVRRFGIMGLYKGLEAKLLQTALTAALMFLVYEKLTAATFTVMGLKSALKR
;
A
#
# COMPACT_ATOMS: atom_id res chain seq x y z
N MET A 1 -1.93 -24.89 -21.92
CA MET A 1 -1.26 -24.18 -20.80
C MET A 1 -0.04 -23.39 -21.33
N ALA A 2 -0.17 -22.67 -22.45
CA ALA A 2 0.98 -22.17 -23.22
C ALA A 2 0.74 -20.83 -23.95
N SER A 3 0.08 -19.85 -23.31
CA SER A 3 -0.04 -18.49 -23.87
C SER A 3 0.10 -17.36 -22.84
N VAL A 4 0.37 -17.67 -21.58
CA VAL A 4 0.53 -16.66 -20.50
C VAL A 4 1.95 -16.06 -20.47
N LEU A 5 2.90 -16.73 -21.13
CA LEU A 5 4.29 -16.29 -21.30
C LEU A 5 4.56 -15.82 -22.73
N SER A 6 3.64 -15.05 -23.31
CA SER A 6 3.97 -14.30 -24.53
C SER A 6 5.07 -13.30 -24.21
N TYR A 7 6.02 -13.14 -25.13
CA TYR A 7 7.10 -12.18 -25.01
C TYR A 7 6.59 -10.75 -24.76
N GLU A 8 5.47 -10.37 -25.40
CA GLU A 8 4.80 -9.09 -25.15
C GLU A 8 4.31 -8.97 -23.70
N SER A 9 3.70 -10.02 -23.14
CA SER A 9 3.26 -10.03 -21.74
C SER A 9 4.44 -9.88 -20.78
N LEU A 10 5.59 -10.47 -21.09
CA LEU A 10 6.81 -10.34 -20.30
C LEU A 10 7.38 -8.93 -20.38
N VAL A 11 7.42 -8.32 -21.58
CA VAL A 11 7.84 -6.93 -21.77
C VAL A 11 6.95 -5.97 -20.97
N HIS A 12 5.63 -6.12 -21.05
CA HIS A 12 4.70 -5.30 -20.27
C HIS A 12 4.83 -5.51 -18.76
N ALA A 13 5.04 -6.76 -18.31
CA ALA A 13 5.24 -7.07 -16.90
C ALA A 13 6.54 -6.46 -16.35
N VAL A 14 7.65 -6.58 -17.08
CA VAL A 14 8.95 -6.01 -16.68
C VAL A 14 8.89 -4.49 -16.71
N ALA A 15 8.35 -3.89 -17.77
CA ALA A 15 8.19 -2.44 -17.86
C ALA A 15 7.32 -1.88 -16.71
N GLY A 16 6.22 -2.58 -16.38
CA GLY A 16 5.37 -2.23 -15.26
C GLY A 16 6.06 -2.36 -13.90
N ALA A 17 6.83 -3.42 -13.69
CA ALA A 17 7.59 -3.66 -12.46
C ALA A 17 8.70 -2.60 -12.27
N VAL A 18 9.50 -2.35 -13.30
CA VAL A 18 10.57 -1.34 -13.28
C VAL A 18 9.99 0.06 -13.10
N GLY A 19 8.91 0.40 -13.82
CA GLY A 19 8.21 1.68 -13.64
C GLY A 19 7.69 1.87 -12.21
N SER A 20 7.11 0.82 -11.63
CA SER A 20 6.62 0.86 -10.25
C SER A 20 7.75 0.99 -9.23
N MET A 21 8.86 0.28 -9.40
CA MET A 21 10.02 0.35 -8.51
C MET A 21 10.72 1.71 -8.58
N THR A 22 10.87 2.27 -9.78
CA THR A 22 11.43 3.61 -9.98
C THR A 22 10.54 4.67 -9.34
N ALA A 23 9.23 4.63 -9.59
CA ALA A 23 8.27 5.56 -9.00
C ALA A 23 8.22 5.45 -7.47
N MET A 24 8.22 4.23 -6.93
CA MET A 24 8.27 3.99 -5.49
C MET A 24 9.56 4.52 -4.87
N THR A 25 10.70 4.41 -5.56
CA THR A 25 11.99 4.92 -5.09
C THR A 25 12.01 6.44 -5.08
N VAL A 26 11.61 7.09 -6.17
CA VAL A 26 11.59 8.56 -6.28
C VAL A 26 10.65 9.19 -5.25
N PHE A 27 9.49 8.58 -5.02
CA PHE A 27 8.49 9.10 -4.06
C PHE A 27 8.52 8.40 -2.70
N PHE A 28 9.57 7.64 -2.41
CA PHE A 28 9.78 7.00 -1.11
C PHE A 28 9.77 8.02 0.05
N PRO A 29 10.37 9.22 -0.08
CA PRO A 29 10.31 10.24 0.97
C PRO A 29 8.87 10.61 1.38
N LEU A 30 7.93 10.65 0.43
CA LEU A 30 6.52 10.97 0.72
C LEU A 30 5.86 9.85 1.53
N ASP A 31 6.23 8.59 1.28
CA ASP A 31 5.77 7.44 2.07
C ASP A 31 6.30 7.53 3.51
N THR A 32 7.58 7.88 3.67
CA THR A 32 8.22 8.07 4.98
C THR A 32 7.56 9.21 5.75
N ALA A 33 7.34 10.36 5.12
CA ALA A 33 6.66 11.50 5.74
C ALA A 33 5.24 11.14 6.18
N ARG A 34 4.49 10.46 5.32
CA ARG A 34 3.15 9.94 5.64
C ARG A 34 3.19 9.01 6.85
N LEU A 35 4.03 7.98 6.83
CA LEU A 35 4.08 6.97 7.90
C LEU A 35 4.47 7.60 9.24
N ARG A 36 5.42 8.54 9.24
CA ARG A 36 5.79 9.28 10.45
C ARG A 36 4.63 10.12 10.97
N LEU A 37 3.88 10.82 10.12
CA LEU A 37 2.70 11.58 10.55
C LEU A 37 1.55 10.70 11.05
N GLN A 38 1.43 9.48 10.54
CA GLN A 38 0.41 8.52 10.97
C GLN A 38 0.74 7.89 12.33
N VAL A 39 2.02 7.60 12.58
CA VAL A 39 2.49 6.90 13.80
C VAL A 39 2.90 7.87 14.91
N ASP A 40 3.58 8.98 14.60
CA ASP A 40 3.99 10.00 15.58
C ASP A 40 2.85 10.99 15.84
N GLU A 41 1.99 10.64 16.80
CA GLU A 41 0.81 11.42 17.17
C GLU A 41 1.12 12.86 17.59
N LYS A 42 2.25 13.09 18.27
CA LYS A 42 2.64 14.41 18.78
C LYS A 42 3.29 15.29 17.71
N ARG A 43 3.71 14.73 16.57
CA ARG A 43 4.23 15.53 15.46
C ARG A 43 3.10 16.38 14.86
N LYS A 44 3.32 17.70 14.81
CA LYS A 44 2.35 18.65 14.24
C LYS A 44 2.16 18.33 12.75
N SER A 45 0.90 18.33 12.32
CA SER A 45 0.54 18.15 10.91
C SER A 45 0.87 19.43 10.13
N LYS A 46 2.15 19.65 9.84
CA LYS A 46 2.60 20.66 8.90
C LYS A 46 2.50 20.11 7.47
N THR A 47 2.57 20.99 6.48
CA THR A 47 2.61 20.59 5.06
C THR A 47 3.73 19.59 4.80
N THR A 48 3.52 18.69 3.84
CA THR A 48 4.42 17.56 3.56
C THR A 48 5.89 17.99 3.37
N HIS A 49 6.12 19.10 2.67
CA HIS A 49 7.46 19.64 2.43
C HIS A 49 8.18 20.06 3.73
N MET A 50 7.46 20.65 4.68
CA MET A 50 8.04 21.06 5.97
C MET A 50 8.43 19.84 6.79
N VAL A 51 7.61 18.79 6.77
CA VAL A 51 7.90 17.54 7.48
C VAL A 51 9.14 16.87 6.89
N LEU A 52 9.28 16.84 5.57
CA LEU A 52 10.49 16.32 4.92
C LEU A 52 11.74 17.12 5.28
N LEU A 53 11.67 18.45 5.24
CA LEU A 53 12.80 19.30 5.65
C LEU A 53 13.16 19.11 7.12
N GLU A 54 12.17 18.94 7.98
CA GLU A 54 12.36 18.66 9.41
C GLU A 54 13.06 17.31 9.62
N ILE A 55 12.65 16.25 8.90
CA ILE A 55 13.31 14.94 8.93
C ILE A 55 14.78 15.06 8.48
N ILE A 56 15.03 15.77 7.39
CA ILE A 56 16.39 15.97 6.86
C ILE A 56 17.27 16.72 7.85
N LYS A 57 16.72 17.73 8.53
CA LYS A 57 17.44 18.51 9.55
C LYS A 57 17.68 17.72 10.84
N GLU A 58 16.71 16.91 11.28
CA GLU A 58 16.79 16.18 12.56
C GLU A 58 17.63 14.89 12.47
N GLU A 59 17.65 14.23 11.30
CA GLU A 59 18.19 12.87 11.12
C GLU A 59 19.13 12.71 9.92
N GLY A 60 19.30 13.77 9.10
CA GLY A 60 20.19 13.77 7.95
C GLY A 60 19.51 13.48 6.61
N LEU A 61 20.27 13.67 5.52
CA LEU A 61 19.77 13.59 4.13
C LEU A 61 19.29 12.19 3.72
N LEU A 62 19.83 11.13 4.34
CA LEU A 62 19.46 9.74 4.03
C LEU A 62 18.25 9.24 4.84
N ALA A 63 17.80 9.99 5.86
CA ALA A 63 16.70 9.58 6.73
C ALA A 63 15.36 9.35 6.01
N PRO A 64 14.98 10.11 4.97
CA PRO A 64 13.76 9.83 4.21
C PRO A 64 13.79 8.49 3.45
N TYR A 65 14.97 7.96 3.13
CA TYR A 65 15.17 6.69 2.42
C TYR A 65 15.44 5.51 3.37
N ARG A 66 15.32 5.71 4.67
CA ARG A 66 15.55 4.65 5.66
C ARG A 66 14.54 3.52 5.48
N GLY A 67 15.04 2.29 5.41
CA GLY A 67 14.22 1.11 5.17
C GLY A 67 13.83 0.90 3.69
N TRP A 68 14.36 1.69 2.74
CA TRP A 68 14.10 1.50 1.30
C TRP A 68 14.45 0.08 0.82
N PHE A 69 15.67 -0.40 1.11
CA PHE A 69 16.14 -1.72 0.68
C PHE A 69 15.30 -2.87 1.25
N PRO A 70 15.00 -2.90 2.56
CA PRO A 70 14.09 -3.90 3.12
C PRO A 70 12.71 -3.91 2.46
N VAL A 71 12.21 -2.74 2.09
CA VAL A 71 10.86 -2.59 1.55
C VAL A 71 10.78 -3.07 0.13
N ILE A 72 11.75 -2.75 -0.71
CA ILE A 72 11.82 -3.31 -2.06
C ILE A 72 12.00 -4.82 -2.01
N SER A 73 12.94 -5.31 -1.19
CA SER A 73 13.20 -6.76 -1.07
C SER A 73 11.96 -7.52 -0.61
N SER A 74 11.27 -7.00 0.41
CA SER A 74 10.03 -7.60 0.90
C SER A 74 8.86 -7.43 -0.06
N LEU A 75 8.82 -6.39 -0.88
CA LEU A 75 7.83 -6.23 -1.95
C LEU A 75 8.04 -7.29 -3.04
N CYS A 76 9.28 -7.54 -3.44
CA CYS A 76 9.63 -8.61 -4.37
C CYS A 76 9.24 -9.98 -3.81
N CYS A 77 9.58 -10.26 -2.55
CA CYS A 77 9.19 -11.50 -1.87
C CYS A 77 7.67 -11.63 -1.75
N SER A 78 6.98 -10.58 -1.31
CA SER A 78 5.52 -10.55 -1.18
C SER A 78 4.82 -10.78 -2.51
N ASN A 79 5.30 -10.16 -3.59
CA ASN A 79 4.73 -10.35 -4.92
C ASN A 79 4.97 -11.78 -5.41
N PHE A 80 6.16 -12.34 -5.20
CA PHE A 80 6.46 -13.73 -5.55
C PHE A 80 5.54 -14.71 -4.81
N VAL A 81 5.42 -14.57 -3.49
CA VAL A 81 4.52 -15.40 -2.66
C VAL A 81 3.07 -15.25 -3.11
N TYR A 82 2.62 -14.02 -3.40
CA TYR A 82 1.29 -13.77 -3.92
C TYR A 82 1.05 -14.49 -5.25
N PHE A 83 1.92 -14.29 -6.25
CA PHE A 83 1.78 -14.92 -7.56
C PHE A 83 1.82 -16.44 -7.47
N TYR A 84 2.74 -17.01 -6.68
CA TYR A 84 2.84 -18.45 -6.50
C TYR A 84 1.59 -19.01 -5.83
N THR A 85 1.16 -18.42 -4.72
CA THR A 85 -0.01 -18.91 -3.96
C THR A 85 -1.29 -18.75 -4.77
N PHE A 86 -1.47 -17.61 -5.42
CA PHE A 86 -2.63 -17.34 -6.26
C PHE A 86 -2.70 -18.29 -7.45
N ASN A 87 -1.58 -18.52 -8.16
CA ASN A 87 -1.54 -19.43 -9.30
C ASN A 87 -1.72 -20.88 -8.88
N SER A 88 -1.13 -21.31 -7.76
CA SER A 88 -1.31 -22.65 -7.20
C SER A 88 -2.77 -22.89 -6.79
N LEU A 89 -3.39 -21.93 -6.10
CA LEU A 89 -4.79 -22.03 -5.69
C LEU A 89 -5.72 -22.07 -6.91
N LYS A 90 -5.45 -21.23 -7.92
CA LYS A 90 -6.20 -21.22 -9.19
C LYS A 90 -5.99 -22.51 -10.00
N ALA A 91 -4.78 -23.06 -10.03
CA ALA A 91 -4.45 -24.27 -10.80
C ALA A 91 -5.06 -25.55 -10.22
N VAL A 92 -5.12 -25.66 -8.88
CA VAL A 92 -5.76 -26.78 -8.19
C VAL A 92 -7.29 -26.74 -8.40
N TRP A 93 -7.89 -25.55 -8.46
CA TRP A 93 -9.35 -25.40 -8.49
C TRP A 93 -9.98 -25.30 -9.89
N VAL A 94 -9.27 -24.82 -10.91
CA VAL A 94 -9.77 -24.74 -12.29
C VAL A 94 -9.74 -26.10 -13.00
N LYS A 95 -9.09 -27.12 -12.42
CA LYS A 95 -9.21 -28.51 -12.87
C LYS A 95 -10.58 -29.09 -12.50
N GLY A 96 -11.58 -28.86 -13.35
CA GLY A 96 -12.71 -29.79 -13.52
C GLY A 96 -14.13 -29.35 -13.12
N GLN A 97 -14.46 -28.06 -13.01
CA GLN A 97 -15.86 -27.65 -12.75
C GLN A 97 -16.37 -26.54 -13.70
N HIS A 98 -17.62 -26.69 -14.15
CA HIS A 98 -18.41 -25.60 -14.72
C HIS A 98 -18.56 -24.49 -13.67
N SER A 99 -17.91 -23.34 -13.91
CA SER A 99 -17.96 -22.19 -13.00
C SER A 99 -19.40 -21.66 -12.90
N THR A 100 -19.90 -21.59 -11.67
CA THR A 100 -21.09 -20.83 -11.29
C THR A 100 -20.60 -19.55 -10.61
N THR A 101 -21.16 -18.39 -10.95
CA THR A 101 -20.72 -17.06 -10.46
C THR A 101 -20.53 -16.97 -8.95
N GLY A 102 -21.31 -17.72 -8.15
CA GLY A 102 -21.15 -17.79 -6.69
C GLY A 102 -19.88 -18.52 -6.23
N LYS A 103 -19.46 -19.58 -6.91
CA LYS A 103 -18.24 -20.34 -6.59
C LYS A 103 -16.99 -19.49 -6.85
N ASP A 104 -16.96 -18.77 -7.96
CA ASP A 104 -15.84 -17.87 -8.29
C ASP A 104 -15.68 -16.73 -7.28
N LEU A 105 -16.79 -16.23 -6.73
CA LEU A 105 -16.77 -15.19 -5.69
C LEU A 105 -16.19 -15.72 -4.38
N VAL A 106 -16.60 -16.92 -3.95
CA VAL A 106 -16.05 -17.58 -2.76
C VAL A 106 -14.57 -17.87 -2.94
N VAL A 107 -14.16 -18.35 -4.11
CA VAL A 107 -12.75 -18.60 -4.44
C VAL A 107 -11.93 -17.32 -4.40
N GLY A 108 -12.43 -16.23 -4.99
CA GLY A 108 -11.79 -14.92 -4.94
C GLY A 108 -11.63 -14.40 -3.51
N PHE A 109 -12.63 -14.61 -2.66
CA PHE A 109 -12.58 -14.24 -1.25
C PHE A 109 -11.54 -15.06 -0.48
N VAL A 110 -11.54 -16.40 -0.61
CA VAL A 110 -10.57 -17.28 0.07
C VAL A 110 -9.14 -16.95 -0.40
N ALA A 111 -8.93 -16.75 -1.69
CA ALA A 111 -7.63 -16.34 -2.24
C ALA A 111 -7.17 -14.99 -1.65
N GLY A 112 -8.09 -14.03 -1.49
CA GLY A 112 -7.82 -12.73 -0.88
C GLY A 112 -7.41 -12.85 0.60
N VAL A 113 -8.13 -13.67 1.38
CA VAL A 113 -7.81 -13.91 2.80
C VAL A 113 -6.45 -14.59 2.95
N VAL A 114 -6.19 -15.65 2.18
CA VAL A 114 -4.89 -16.35 2.21
C VAL A 114 -3.75 -15.40 1.84
N ASN A 115 -3.94 -14.57 0.81
CA ASN A 115 -2.95 -13.56 0.44
C ASN A 115 -2.68 -12.57 1.56
N VAL A 116 -3.72 -12.03 2.22
CA VAL A 116 -3.54 -11.10 3.33
C VAL A 116 -2.80 -11.78 4.48
N LEU A 117 -3.14 -13.04 4.82
CA LEU A 117 -2.46 -13.77 5.89
C LEU A 117 -0.97 -14.03 5.61
N LEU A 118 -0.61 -14.33 4.37
CA LEU A 118 0.79 -14.57 3.97
C LEU A 118 1.60 -13.27 3.87
N THR A 119 0.99 -12.18 3.43
CA THR A 119 1.70 -10.92 3.18
C THR A 119 1.77 -10.02 4.42
N THR A 120 0.84 -10.14 5.37
CA THR A 120 0.80 -9.26 6.57
C THR A 120 2.09 -9.30 7.39
N PRO A 121 2.71 -10.46 7.67
CA PRO A 121 3.99 -10.52 8.39
C PRO A 121 5.10 -9.70 7.73
N LEU A 122 5.23 -9.78 6.39
CA LEU A 122 6.19 -8.99 5.62
C LEU A 122 5.88 -7.49 5.73
N TRP A 123 4.60 -7.11 5.69
CA TRP A 123 4.19 -5.71 5.85
C TRP A 123 4.47 -5.15 7.24
N VAL A 124 4.30 -5.95 8.30
CA VAL A 124 4.63 -5.56 9.69
C VAL A 124 6.12 -5.28 9.82
N VAL A 125 6.97 -6.21 9.37
CA VAL A 125 8.43 -6.05 9.38
C VAL A 125 8.87 -4.84 8.58
N ASN A 126 8.32 -4.65 7.38
CA ASN A 126 8.61 -3.47 6.55
C ASN A 126 8.27 -2.16 7.25
N THR A 127 7.08 -2.06 7.86
CA THR A 127 6.67 -0.84 8.55
C THR A 127 7.58 -0.54 9.73
N ARG A 128 8.04 -1.55 10.47
CA ARG A 128 8.97 -1.39 11.59
C ARG A 128 10.37 -0.97 11.13
N LEU A 129 10.92 -1.60 10.11
CA LEU A 129 12.22 -1.24 9.53
C LEU A 129 12.23 0.17 8.93
N LYS A 130 11.13 0.62 8.32
CA LYS A 130 10.97 2.02 7.84
C LYS A 130 10.99 3.05 8.97
N LEU A 131 10.42 2.69 10.11
CA LEU A 131 10.25 3.56 11.26
C LEU A 131 11.40 3.45 12.27
N GLN A 132 12.29 2.46 12.09
CA GLN A 132 13.47 2.24 12.91
C GLN A 132 14.37 3.49 12.96
N GLY A 133 14.79 3.87 14.16
CA GLY A 133 15.67 5.01 14.41
C GLY A 133 15.11 6.37 13.99
N ALA A 134 13.82 6.48 13.66
CA ALA A 134 13.16 7.76 13.55
C ALA A 134 13.06 8.43 14.93
N LYS A 135 13.29 9.74 15.00
CA LYS A 135 13.10 10.55 16.20
C LYS A 135 11.60 10.81 16.36
N PHE A 136 10.98 9.99 17.19
CA PHE A 136 9.59 10.17 17.59
C PHE A 136 9.49 11.26 18.64
N ARG A 137 8.51 12.17 18.48
CA ARG A 137 8.16 13.14 19.53
C ARG A 137 7.29 12.52 20.61
N ASN A 138 6.72 11.35 20.33
CA ASN A 138 5.97 10.59 21.31
C ASN A 138 6.89 9.74 22.18
N GLU A 139 7.03 10.11 23.45
CA GLU A 139 7.82 9.41 24.48
C GLU A 139 7.34 7.97 24.73
N ASP A 140 6.09 7.65 24.35
CA ASP A 140 5.53 6.31 24.44
C ASP A 140 6.08 5.35 23.37
N ILE A 141 6.82 5.85 22.38
CA ILE A 141 7.39 5.06 21.29
C ILE A 141 8.83 4.68 21.63
N VAL A 142 9.07 3.37 21.80
CA VAL A 142 10.42 2.84 22.02
C VAL A 142 11.16 2.75 20.68
N PRO A 143 12.35 3.37 20.54
CA PRO A 143 13.16 3.21 19.34
C PRO A 143 13.65 1.76 19.25
N THR A 144 13.43 1.14 18.10
CA THR A 144 13.88 -0.23 17.82
C THR A 144 15.17 -0.19 17.02
N ASN A 145 15.98 -1.24 17.14
CA ASN A 145 17.17 -1.42 16.33
C ASN A 145 17.24 -2.86 15.79
N TYR A 146 16.97 -3.02 14.50
CA TYR A 146 17.06 -4.27 13.77
C TYR A 146 18.26 -4.24 12.83
N ASN A 147 19.00 -5.33 12.77
CA ASN A 147 20.15 -5.51 11.87
C ASN A 147 19.76 -6.04 10.48
N GLY A 148 18.45 -6.18 10.20
CA GLY A 148 17.94 -6.62 8.91
C GLY A 148 16.53 -7.19 9.00
N ILE A 149 16.02 -7.72 7.88
CA ILE A 149 14.67 -8.32 7.80
C ILE A 149 14.56 -9.55 8.72
N ILE A 150 15.55 -10.45 8.69
CA ILE A 150 15.55 -11.71 9.45
C ILE A 150 15.65 -11.43 10.95
N ASP A 151 16.53 -10.53 11.34
CA ASP A 151 16.67 -10.09 12.74
C ASP A 151 15.38 -9.43 13.24
N ALA A 152 14.73 -8.60 12.41
CA ALA A 152 13.41 -8.06 12.73
C ALA A 152 12.35 -9.14 12.94
N PHE A 153 12.29 -10.17 12.08
CA PHE A 153 11.39 -11.31 12.31
C PHE A 153 11.66 -12.00 13.65
N HIS A 154 12.93 -12.27 13.94
CA HIS A 154 13.32 -12.98 15.15
C HIS A 154 12.99 -12.18 16.43
N GLN A 155 13.36 -10.90 16.46
CA GLN A 155 13.07 -10.01 17.61
C GLN A 155 11.56 -9.85 17.84
N ILE A 156 10.77 -9.67 16.78
CA ILE A 156 9.31 -9.52 16.92
C ILE A 156 8.69 -10.79 17.54
N ILE A 157 9.10 -11.97 17.05
CA ILE A 157 8.58 -13.25 17.57
C ILE A 157 9.01 -13.44 19.03
N ARG A 158 10.25 -13.09 19.37
CA ARG A 158 10.81 -13.25 20.71
C ARG A 158 10.18 -12.30 21.74
N ASP A 159 10.02 -11.02 21.39
CA ASP A 159 9.66 -9.97 22.35
C ASP A 159 8.15 -9.73 22.43
N GLU A 160 7.43 -9.94 21.32
CA GLU A 160 5.97 -9.68 21.23
C GLU A 160 5.14 -10.93 20.96
N GLY A 161 5.78 -12.04 20.57
CA GLY A 161 5.13 -13.29 20.21
C GLY A 161 4.79 -13.40 18.73
N ILE A 162 4.53 -14.63 18.28
CA ILE A 162 4.30 -14.95 16.86
C ILE A 162 3.10 -14.20 16.28
N LEU A 163 2.08 -13.94 17.09
CA LEU A 163 0.84 -13.27 16.70
C LEU A 163 1.04 -11.79 16.36
N ALA A 164 2.13 -11.16 16.84
CA ALA A 164 2.44 -9.76 16.55
C ALA A 164 2.72 -9.51 15.06
N LEU A 165 3.14 -10.54 14.32
CA LEU A 165 3.34 -10.48 12.86
C LEU A 165 2.03 -10.29 12.08
N TRP A 166 0.89 -10.59 12.69
CA TRP A 166 -0.44 -10.38 12.09
C TRP A 166 -1.14 -9.12 12.61
N ASN A 167 -0.41 -8.24 13.31
CA ASN A 167 -0.94 -6.95 13.71
C ASN A 167 -1.31 -6.10 12.50
N GLY A 168 -2.59 -5.69 12.44
CA GLY A 168 -3.15 -4.96 11.31
C GLY A 168 -3.81 -5.83 10.24
N THR A 169 -3.91 -7.15 10.41
CA THR A 169 -4.63 -8.04 9.48
C THR A 169 -6.09 -7.61 9.30
N PHE A 170 -6.81 -7.34 10.40
CA PHE A 170 -8.22 -6.95 10.35
C PHE A 170 -8.47 -5.64 9.58
N PRO A 171 -7.77 -4.52 9.87
CA PRO A 171 -7.93 -3.31 9.05
C PRO A 171 -7.45 -3.53 7.60
N SER A 172 -6.47 -4.41 7.35
CA SER A 172 -6.11 -4.78 5.97
C SER A 172 -7.24 -5.48 5.22
N LEU A 173 -7.97 -6.40 5.86
CA LEU A 173 -9.15 -7.05 5.28
C LEU A 173 -10.25 -6.04 4.96
N LEU A 174 -10.53 -5.11 5.86
CA LEU A 174 -11.48 -4.03 5.60
C LEU A 174 -11.01 -3.09 4.47
N LEU A 175 -9.69 -2.88 4.33
CA LEU A 175 -9.15 -2.07 3.24
C LEU A 175 -9.23 -2.75 1.87
N VAL A 176 -9.57 -4.04 1.79
CA VAL A 176 -9.91 -4.70 0.52
C VAL A 176 -11.16 -4.09 -0.12
N PHE A 177 -12.02 -3.41 0.64
CA PHE A 177 -13.13 -2.65 0.09
C PHE A 177 -12.72 -1.33 -0.60
N ASN A 178 -11.46 -0.87 -0.45
CA ASN A 178 -11.01 0.39 -1.04
C ASN A 178 -11.17 0.43 -2.58
N PRO A 179 -10.73 -0.59 -3.36
CA PRO A 179 -11.00 -0.65 -4.80
C PRO A 179 -12.49 -0.68 -5.15
N ALA A 180 -13.33 -1.33 -4.35
CA ALA A 180 -14.78 -1.36 -4.58
C ALA A 180 -15.40 0.04 -4.42
N ILE A 181 -14.99 0.78 -3.39
CA ILE A 181 -15.39 2.18 -3.19
C ILE A 181 -14.90 3.04 -4.35
N GLN A 182 -13.64 2.89 -4.77
CA GLN A 182 -13.09 3.61 -5.92
C GLN A 182 -13.92 3.33 -7.19
N PHE A 183 -14.23 2.07 -7.47
CA PHE A 183 -15.00 1.69 -8.65
C PHE A 183 -16.43 2.25 -8.61
N MET A 184 -17.08 2.23 -7.46
CA MET A 184 -18.41 2.82 -7.25
C MET A 184 -18.42 4.32 -7.61
N PHE A 185 -17.47 5.09 -7.09
CA PHE A 185 -17.36 6.53 -7.41
C PHE A 185 -16.96 6.77 -8.87
N TYR A 186 -16.06 5.95 -9.41
CA TYR A 186 -15.65 6.03 -10.81
C TYR A 186 -16.83 5.82 -11.76
N GLU A 187 -17.60 4.75 -11.59
CA GLU A 187 -18.78 4.47 -12.42
C GLU A 187 -19.89 5.52 -12.21
N GLY A 188 -20.10 6.00 -10.98
CA GLY A 188 -21.06 7.06 -10.69
C GLY A 188 -20.74 8.36 -11.43
N LEU A 189 -19.50 8.84 -11.33
CA LEU A 189 -19.03 10.05 -12.01
C LEU A 189 -19.03 9.89 -13.54
N LYS A 190 -18.57 8.73 -14.03
CA LYS A 190 -18.57 8.40 -15.46
C LYS A 190 -19.99 8.43 -16.05
N ARG A 191 -20.97 7.85 -15.37
CA ARG A 191 -22.40 7.88 -15.79
C ARG A 191 -22.95 9.29 -15.84
N GLN A 192 -22.64 10.13 -14.84
CA GLN A 192 -23.09 11.52 -14.83
C GLN A 192 -22.49 12.34 -15.99
N LEU A 193 -21.23 12.10 -16.33
CA LEU A 193 -20.55 12.83 -17.40
C LEU A 193 -21.02 12.35 -18.79
N LEU A 194 -21.28 11.06 -18.95
CA LEU A 194 -21.88 10.49 -20.18
C LEU A 194 -23.31 10.98 -20.44
N LYS A 195 -24.07 11.34 -19.39
CA LYS A 195 -25.37 11.99 -19.57
C LYS A 195 -25.26 13.38 -20.18
N LYS A 196 -24.11 14.06 -20.01
CA LYS A 196 -23.85 15.41 -20.55
C LYS A 196 -23.04 15.41 -21.85
N ARG A 197 -22.34 14.31 -22.18
CA ARG A 197 -21.47 14.18 -23.35
C ARG A 197 -21.56 12.78 -23.96
N MET A 198 -21.66 12.70 -25.29
CA MET A 198 -21.77 11.43 -26.02
C MET A 198 -20.50 10.55 -25.99
N LYS A 199 -19.31 11.14 -25.79
CA LYS A 199 -18.03 10.43 -25.67
C LYS A 199 -17.15 11.09 -24.60
N LEU A 200 -16.39 10.27 -23.88
CA LEU A 200 -15.40 10.72 -22.89
C LEU A 200 -14.01 10.74 -23.52
N SER A 201 -13.25 11.80 -23.28
CA SER A 201 -11.83 11.85 -23.63
C SER A 201 -11.00 10.99 -22.67
N SER A 202 -9.81 10.55 -23.09
CA SER A 202 -8.83 9.87 -22.23
C SER A 202 -8.48 10.71 -21.00
N VAL A 203 -8.46 12.04 -21.14
CA VAL A 203 -8.24 12.98 -20.04
C VAL A 203 -9.42 12.97 -19.05
N ASP A 204 -10.66 12.92 -19.54
CA ASP A 204 -11.85 12.87 -18.69
C ASP A 204 -11.84 11.59 -17.83
N VAL A 205 -11.52 10.44 -18.47
CA VAL A 205 -11.40 9.15 -17.77
C VAL A 205 -10.29 9.18 -16.72
N PHE A 206 -9.15 9.79 -17.05
CA PHE A 206 -8.05 9.95 -16.10
C PHE A 206 -8.44 10.81 -14.89
N ILE A 207 -9.09 11.96 -15.13
CA ILE A 207 -9.54 12.87 -14.05
C ILE A 207 -10.58 12.18 -13.17
N ILE A 208 -11.58 11.51 -13.76
CA ILE A 208 -12.60 10.77 -13.00
C ILE A 208 -11.93 9.67 -12.16
N GLY A 209 -10.98 8.93 -12.74
CA GLY A 209 -10.19 7.93 -12.02
C GLY A 209 -9.41 8.51 -10.84
N ALA A 210 -8.76 9.66 -11.04
CA ALA A 210 -8.00 10.35 -9.99
C ALA A 210 -8.91 10.85 -8.85
N ILE A 211 -10.04 11.46 -9.18
CA ILE A 211 -11.03 11.93 -8.19
C ILE A 211 -11.61 10.74 -7.42
N ALA A 212 -12.01 9.67 -8.11
CA ALA A 212 -12.55 8.48 -7.48
C ALA A 212 -11.54 7.83 -6.52
N LYS A 213 -10.25 7.77 -6.91
CA LYS A 213 -9.16 7.26 -6.07
C LYS A 213 -8.92 8.16 -4.86
N ALA A 214 -8.99 9.48 -5.03
CA ALA A 214 -8.85 10.44 -3.92
C ALA A 214 -10.00 10.28 -2.91
N ILE A 215 -11.25 10.21 -3.37
CA ILE A 215 -12.43 10.01 -2.51
C ILE A 215 -12.31 8.68 -1.75
N ALA A 216 -12.02 7.58 -2.45
CA ALA A 216 -11.86 6.27 -1.81
C ALA A 216 -10.73 6.27 -0.78
N THR A 217 -9.61 6.91 -1.10
CA THR A 217 -8.47 7.05 -0.18
C THR A 217 -8.86 7.85 1.05
N THR A 218 -9.57 8.98 0.90
CA THR A 218 -10.02 9.82 2.02
C THR A 218 -11.00 9.08 2.92
N VAL A 219 -12.02 8.41 2.35
CA VAL A 219 -13.01 7.63 3.11
C VAL A 219 -12.35 6.52 3.91
N THR A 220 -11.38 5.83 3.31
CA THR A 220 -10.67 4.72 3.97
C THR A 220 -9.46 5.18 4.79
N TYR A 221 -9.12 6.47 4.79
CA TYR A 221 -7.89 6.98 5.40
C TYR A 221 -7.81 6.73 6.91
N PRO A 222 -8.88 6.95 7.71
CA PRO A 222 -8.84 6.67 9.15
C PRO A 222 -8.42 5.22 9.44
N LEU A 223 -8.91 4.28 8.63
CA LEU A 223 -8.57 2.87 8.74
C LEU A 223 -7.12 2.58 8.31
N GLN A 224 -6.63 3.25 7.26
CA GLN A 224 -5.21 3.18 6.87
C GLN A 224 -4.29 3.71 7.99
N THR A 225 -4.69 4.78 8.67
CA THR A 225 -3.96 5.32 9.81
C THR A 225 -3.89 4.31 10.96
N VAL A 226 -5.02 3.70 11.33
CA VAL A 226 -5.05 2.62 12.36
C VAL A 226 -4.21 1.42 11.94
N GLN A 227 -4.26 1.03 10.67
CA GLN A 227 -3.42 -0.05 10.15
C GLN A 227 -1.93 0.23 10.34
N SER A 228 -1.46 1.43 9.99
CA SER A 228 -0.04 1.80 10.13
C SER A 228 0.42 1.80 11.59
N ILE A 229 -0.44 2.25 12.52
CA ILE A 229 -0.14 2.23 13.97
C ILE A 229 -0.04 0.80 14.47
N LEU A 230 -1.02 -0.05 14.14
CA LEU A 230 -1.04 -1.45 14.57
C LEU A 230 0.16 -2.22 14.03
N ARG A 231 0.53 -2.01 12.77
CA ARG A 231 1.72 -2.65 12.16
C ARG A 231 3.02 -2.24 12.83
N PHE A 232 3.12 -1.00 13.31
CA PHE A 232 4.29 -0.55 14.05
C PHE A 232 4.40 -1.18 15.45
N GLY A 233 3.27 -1.43 16.12
CA GLY A 233 3.18 -2.27 17.33
C GLY A 233 3.72 -1.65 18.63
N HIS A 234 4.58 -0.63 18.56
CA HIS A 234 5.26 -0.04 19.72
C HIS A 234 4.55 1.17 20.35
N HIS A 235 3.22 1.18 20.39
CA HIS A 235 2.52 2.04 21.34
C HIS A 235 2.37 1.24 22.63
N ARG A 236 2.67 1.86 23.80
CA ARG A 236 2.31 1.34 25.13
C ARG A 236 0.78 1.20 25.26
N LEU A 237 0.20 0.21 24.59
CA LEU A 237 -1.14 -0.27 24.86
C LEU A 237 -1.03 -1.26 26.01
N ASN A 238 -1.93 -1.14 26.99
CA ASN A 238 -1.97 -2.02 28.15
C ASN A 238 -1.87 -3.50 27.73
N PRO A 239 -1.07 -4.32 28.44
CA PRO A 239 -0.81 -5.71 28.07
C PRO A 239 -2.09 -6.57 27.98
N GLU A 240 -3.17 -6.20 28.66
CA GLU A 240 -4.47 -6.89 28.59
C GLU A 240 -5.21 -6.72 27.24
N ASN A 241 -4.89 -5.70 26.43
CA ASN A 241 -5.51 -5.43 25.13
C ASN A 241 -4.67 -5.90 23.94
N ARG A 242 -3.65 -6.74 24.18
CA ARG A 242 -2.88 -7.44 23.12
C ARG A 242 -3.71 -8.45 22.32
N THR A 243 -5.01 -8.58 22.59
CA THR A 243 -5.92 -9.41 21.80
C THR A 243 -6.00 -8.87 20.37
N LEU A 244 -5.40 -9.64 19.46
CA LEU A 244 -5.53 -9.56 18.01
C LEU A 244 -6.90 -9.03 17.57
N GLY A 245 -6.88 -7.94 16.81
CA GLY A 245 -7.79 -7.81 15.67
C GLY A 245 -9.29 -7.71 15.95
N SER A 246 -9.72 -7.29 17.14
CA SER A 246 -11.15 -7.00 17.34
C SER A 246 -11.52 -5.62 16.76
N LEU A 247 -12.68 -5.54 16.10
CA LEU A 247 -13.33 -4.27 15.74
C LEU A 247 -13.34 -3.28 16.91
N ARG A 248 -13.49 -3.78 18.13
CA ARG A 248 -13.45 -2.98 19.35
C ARG A 248 -12.13 -2.25 19.55
N ASN A 249 -10.99 -2.87 19.21
CA ASN A 249 -9.67 -2.23 19.31
C ASN A 249 -9.49 -1.14 18.24
N ILE A 250 -9.96 -1.39 17.02
CA ILE A 250 -9.96 -0.37 15.95
C ILE A 250 -10.83 0.81 16.34
N LEU A 251 -12.06 0.56 16.80
CA LEU A 251 -12.98 1.58 17.26
C LEU A 251 -12.42 2.34 18.47
N TYR A 252 -11.76 1.64 19.39
CA TYR A 252 -11.07 2.25 20.53
C TYR A 252 -9.95 3.18 20.09
N LEU A 253 -9.06 2.74 19.18
CA LEU A 253 -7.96 3.57 18.66
C LEU A 253 -8.49 4.78 17.88
N LEU A 254 -9.54 4.61 17.08
CA LEU A 254 -10.21 5.72 16.39
C LEU A 254 -10.80 6.71 17.40
N HIS A 255 -11.54 6.21 18.39
CA HIS A 255 -12.18 7.05 19.41
C HIS A 255 -11.14 7.79 20.26
N GLN A 256 -10.09 7.10 20.71
CA GLN A 256 -9.00 7.66 21.50
C GLN A 256 -8.26 8.75 20.70
N ARG A 257 -8.01 8.52 19.42
CA ARG A 257 -7.34 9.50 18.56
C ARG A 257 -8.21 10.73 18.31
N VAL A 258 -9.52 10.54 18.10
CA VAL A 258 -10.48 11.66 17.97
C VAL A 258 -10.56 12.45 19.28
N ARG A 259 -10.57 11.79 20.44
CA ARG A 259 -10.55 12.45 21.75
C ARG A 259 -9.28 13.28 21.98
N ARG A 260 -8.11 12.77 21.59
CA ARG A 260 -6.81 13.43 21.83
C ARG A 260 -6.46 14.54 20.83
N PHE A 261 -6.80 14.36 19.55
CA PHE A 261 -6.34 15.24 18.46
C PHE A 261 -7.47 15.75 17.56
N GLY A 262 -8.72 15.44 17.90
CA GLY A 262 -9.87 15.74 17.05
C GLY A 262 -9.92 14.89 15.78
N ILE A 263 -10.91 15.19 14.94
CA ILE A 263 -11.15 14.49 13.67
C ILE A 263 -9.97 14.67 12.71
N MET A 264 -9.33 15.85 12.71
CA MET A 264 -8.14 16.12 11.89
C MET A 264 -6.96 15.20 12.23
N GLY A 265 -6.87 14.69 13.46
CA GLY A 265 -5.86 13.71 13.86
C GLY A 265 -5.89 12.40 13.06
N LEU A 266 -7.06 12.01 12.55
CA LEU A 266 -7.22 10.81 11.73
C LEU A 266 -6.65 10.98 10.31
N TYR A 267 -6.60 12.22 9.82
CA TYR A 267 -6.20 12.58 8.46
C TYR A 267 -4.75 13.10 8.36
N LYS A 268 -3.97 12.96 9.44
CA LYS A 268 -2.53 13.30 9.42
C LYS A 268 -1.79 12.49 8.35
N GLY A 269 -1.16 13.19 7.42
CA GLY A 269 -0.44 12.60 6.29
C GLY A 269 -1.32 12.27 5.07
N LEU A 270 -2.60 12.67 5.05
CA LEU A 270 -3.47 12.47 3.87
C LEU A 270 -2.90 13.17 2.64
N GLU A 271 -2.45 14.41 2.81
CA GLU A 271 -1.79 15.19 1.74
C GLU A 271 -0.61 14.42 1.13
N ALA A 272 0.33 13.95 1.97
CA ALA A 272 1.47 13.16 1.54
C ALA A 272 1.04 11.89 0.80
N LYS A 273 -0.03 11.22 1.27
CA LYS A 273 -0.57 10.03 0.60
C LYS A 273 -1.18 10.34 -0.76
N LEU A 274 -1.97 11.40 -0.87
CA LEU A 274 -2.60 11.79 -2.14
C LEU A 274 -1.54 12.21 -3.16
N LEU A 275 -0.58 13.04 -2.75
CA LEU A 275 0.57 13.44 -3.58
C LEU A 275 1.37 12.23 -4.03
N GLN A 276 1.77 11.36 -3.10
CA GLN A 276 2.48 10.12 -3.42
C GLN A 276 1.70 9.29 -4.43
N THR A 277 0.39 9.13 -4.24
CA THR A 277 -0.44 8.27 -5.08
C THR A 277 -0.58 8.81 -6.50
N ALA A 278 -0.76 10.13 -6.66
CA ALA A 278 -0.85 10.77 -7.96
C ALA A 278 0.50 10.77 -8.69
N LEU A 279 1.57 11.16 -8.00
CA LEU A 279 2.92 11.24 -8.57
C LEU A 279 3.49 9.87 -8.93
N THR A 280 3.25 8.86 -8.08
CA THR A 280 3.68 7.48 -8.37
C THR A 280 2.98 6.94 -9.60
N ALA A 281 1.67 7.19 -9.76
CA ALA A 281 0.94 6.76 -10.94
C ALA A 281 1.46 7.46 -12.21
N ALA A 282 1.65 8.78 -12.16
CA ALA A 282 2.17 9.55 -13.28
C ALA A 282 3.56 9.06 -13.73
N LEU A 283 4.49 8.87 -12.79
CA LEU A 283 5.84 8.42 -13.13
C LEU A 283 5.86 6.95 -13.57
N MET A 284 5.04 6.09 -12.97
CA MET A 284 4.90 4.70 -13.40
C MET A 284 4.47 4.62 -14.86
N PHE A 285 3.44 5.38 -15.27
CA PHE A 285 2.98 5.40 -16.66
C PHE A 285 4.03 5.97 -17.61
N LEU A 286 4.70 7.06 -17.23
CA LEU A 286 5.76 7.65 -18.05
C LEU A 286 6.91 6.65 -18.27
N VAL A 287 7.38 6.00 -17.21
CA VAL A 287 8.46 5.01 -17.32
C VAL A 287 8.00 3.79 -18.13
N TYR A 288 6.76 3.33 -17.90
CA TYR A 288 6.17 2.23 -18.66
C TYR A 288 6.12 2.55 -20.17
N GLU A 289 5.63 3.73 -20.57
CA GLU A 289 5.55 4.14 -21.97
C GLU A 289 6.94 4.26 -22.60
N LYS A 290 7.91 4.84 -21.88
CA LYS A 290 9.29 4.96 -22.38
C LYS A 290 9.96 3.60 -22.52
N LEU A 291 9.78 2.69 -21.56
CA LEU A 291 10.35 1.35 -21.61
C LEU A 291 9.72 0.51 -22.72
N THR A 292 8.40 0.50 -22.83
CA THR A 292 7.70 -0.24 -23.90
C THR A 292 8.08 0.31 -25.27
N ALA A 293 8.10 1.64 -25.47
CA ALA A 293 8.53 2.25 -26.72
C ALA A 293 9.99 1.93 -27.09
N ALA A 294 10.90 1.99 -26.12
CA ALA A 294 12.30 1.62 -26.34
C ALA A 294 12.43 0.14 -26.71
N THR A 295 11.69 -0.72 -26.02
CA THR A 295 11.70 -2.18 -26.23
C THR A 295 11.18 -2.55 -27.62
N PHE A 296 10.05 -1.96 -28.05
CA PHE A 296 9.52 -2.16 -29.41
C PHE A 296 10.42 -1.58 -30.51
N THR A 297 11.10 -0.46 -30.24
CA THR A 297 12.04 0.16 -31.19
C THR A 297 13.28 -0.72 -31.39
N VAL A 298 13.84 -1.25 -30.31
CA VAL A 298 14.99 -2.17 -30.34
C VAL A 298 14.65 -3.49 -31.04
N MET A 299 13.39 -3.93 -30.97
CA MET A 299 12.91 -5.16 -31.62
C MET A 299 12.46 -4.98 -33.07
N GLY A 300 12.56 -3.77 -33.64
CA GLY A 300 12.21 -3.51 -35.04
C GLY A 300 10.72 -3.57 -35.37
N LEU A 301 9.84 -3.72 -34.37
CA LEU A 301 8.38 -3.77 -34.54
C LEU A 301 7.80 -2.34 -34.65
N LYS A 302 8.06 -1.67 -35.78
CA LYS A 302 7.56 -0.31 -36.08
C LYS A 302 6.02 -0.22 -36.26
N SER A 303 5.26 -1.32 -36.18
CA SER A 303 3.84 -1.33 -36.57
C SER A 303 2.82 -1.32 -35.41
N ALA A 304 3.22 -1.45 -34.14
CA ALA A 304 2.24 -1.65 -33.05
C ALA A 304 1.83 -0.39 -32.26
N LEU A 305 2.46 0.77 -32.49
CA LEU A 305 2.20 2.00 -31.71
C LEU A 305 1.02 2.87 -32.23
N LYS A 306 0.17 2.33 -33.10
CA LYS A 306 -0.97 3.05 -33.67
C LYS A 306 -2.28 2.28 -33.46
N ARG A 307 -2.72 2.15 -32.20
CA ARG A 307 -4.13 1.96 -31.85
C ARG A 307 -4.41 2.26 -30.39
#